data_AF-A0A933XWP3-F1
#
_entry.id   AF-A0A933XWP3-F1
#
_cell.length_a   1.000
_cell.length_b   1.000
_cell.length_c   1.000
_cell.angle_alpha   90.00
_cell.angle_beta   90.00
_cell.angle_gamma   90.00
#
_symmetry.space_group_name_H-M   'P 1'
#
loop_
_entity.id
_entity.type
_entity.pdbx_description
1 polymer ?
#
loop_
_entity_poly.entity_id
_entity_poly.type
_entity_poly.pdbx_seq_one_letter_code
_entity_poly.pdbx_strand_id
1 'polypeptide(L)'
;MSSNSSGVIQAQVDIDAAPTDINPFGDFELNFAGLADGDTIDAPTMWGTLGSTAVTAGNIGFSFYESQGDVDSAPAVNESARRVAATVDMSADQTTGIARVLSIERYNDPMNGDTGQISGEYRLAFDANYVLRGKDSDPDVCLHRDQFLTHVWRYNLYHASGVEDGQRVTLSSGFPFRTQADDHGYIGYWGLWAPSDVTIADGDTIYRDEYGVTNTTPYTVVKSPGKLVRHTRNTLDLIDADGLVSEWWDFSEAPPVRYQVQLQDPDWVAIASWDDNTQAFVTLGSPVVLDVSTLGYLNMWSNSLGGQVSYVYGNDYLTYFAQEFVTGDDPAFVGGALTLYGYTQCLDSGVTAVEAEAGDVFLADSFDIQQPYIFSFDGSDMTLYWDSTGDGSTMLQVGLADGEVPTSGPFTWGMQSGALLTDTTSLANVWEGWNQDVFYTYETGPNPWNQYTALWDPTLAEYVDFDAPIQFSYTHSTVNDRNGDSTYDGQTFLLSYGGPGDLWGIPSAGIDLSGDGNPDRWVPQFSLADGVMLGPTGVEYAVRGIDMEMTLLEDPTGCVGLDLLGAAALVLPDGSTYTAPNIGAMPDLDEAPAVIEGVVQGN
;
A
#
# COMPACT_ATOMS: atom_id res chain seq x y z
N MET A 1 10.29 23.11 -10.29
CA MET A 1 9.57 23.70 -11.45
C MET A 1 10.35 23.38 -12.71
N SER A 2 10.11 22.22 -13.33
CA SER A 2 10.59 21.99 -14.70
C SER A 2 9.75 22.88 -15.61
N SER A 3 10.37 23.83 -16.30
CA SER A 3 9.72 24.41 -17.47
C SER A 3 9.34 23.24 -18.39
N ASN A 4 8.06 23.12 -18.75
CA ASN A 4 7.63 22.29 -19.88
C ASN A 4 8.35 22.81 -21.12
N SER A 5 9.55 22.28 -21.40
CA SER A 5 10.19 22.46 -22.70
C SER A 5 9.44 21.55 -23.66
N SER A 6 8.72 22.15 -24.61
CA SER A 6 8.11 21.40 -25.71
C SER A 6 9.24 20.73 -26.53
N GLY A 7 9.27 19.40 -26.55
CA GLY A 7 10.11 18.62 -27.44
C GLY A 7 9.27 17.90 -28.48
N VAL A 8 9.84 17.61 -29.66
CA VAL A 8 9.17 16.82 -30.70
C VAL A 8 9.99 15.58 -31.03
N ILE A 9 9.31 14.48 -31.33
CA ILE A 9 9.94 13.29 -31.92
C ILE A 9 9.52 13.23 -33.38
N GLN A 10 10.50 13.27 -34.28
CA GLN A 10 10.30 12.98 -35.70
C GLN A 10 10.63 11.51 -35.95
N ALA A 11 9.76 10.83 -36.71
CA ALA A 11 9.91 9.42 -37.02
C ALA A 11 9.54 9.19 -38.49
N GLN A 12 10.40 8.48 -39.22
CA GLN A 12 10.15 8.01 -40.58
C GLN A 12 10.21 6.48 -40.60
N VAL A 13 9.15 5.85 -41.09
CA VAL A 13 9.08 4.40 -41.28
C VAL A 13 8.99 4.10 -42.77
N ASP A 14 9.94 3.32 -43.27
CA ASP A 14 9.91 2.73 -44.60
C ASP A 14 9.48 1.26 -44.46
N ILE A 15 8.44 0.84 -45.19
CA ILE A 15 7.87 -0.51 -45.11
C ILE A 15 8.02 -1.18 -46.48
N ASP A 16 8.90 -2.18 -46.55
CA ASP A 16 9.19 -2.93 -47.77
C ASP A 16 8.30 -4.17 -47.92
N ALA A 17 7.81 -4.74 -46.80
CA ALA A 17 6.85 -5.84 -46.82
C ALA A 17 5.89 -5.78 -45.62
N ALA A 18 4.62 -6.08 -45.88
CA ALA A 18 3.62 -6.19 -44.82
C ALA A 18 3.84 -7.44 -43.94
N PRO A 19 3.41 -7.40 -42.67
CA PRO A 19 3.37 -8.58 -41.80
C PRO A 19 2.68 -9.80 -42.43
N THR A 20 3.17 -10.99 -42.10
CA THR A 20 2.63 -12.30 -42.51
C THR A 20 2.64 -13.28 -41.34
N ASP A 21 1.96 -14.43 -41.47
CA ASP A 21 2.01 -15.50 -40.46
C ASP A 21 3.43 -16.07 -40.23
N ILE A 22 4.32 -15.94 -41.21
CA ILE A 22 5.72 -16.44 -41.16
C ILE A 22 6.66 -15.35 -40.62
N ASN A 23 6.41 -14.09 -40.98
CA ASN A 23 7.13 -12.94 -40.46
C ASN A 23 6.12 -11.90 -39.96
N PRO A 24 5.73 -11.96 -38.67
CA PRO A 24 4.74 -11.07 -38.08
C PRO A 24 5.22 -9.62 -37.93
N PHE A 25 6.52 -9.38 -38.06
CA PHE A 25 7.08 -8.02 -38.03
C PHE A 25 6.98 -7.33 -39.41
N GLY A 26 6.89 -8.11 -40.49
CA GLY A 26 7.06 -7.57 -41.84
C GLY A 26 8.52 -7.22 -42.14
N ASP A 27 8.73 -6.39 -43.16
CA ASP A 27 10.05 -5.82 -43.47
C ASP A 27 9.94 -4.29 -43.42
N PHE A 28 10.64 -3.68 -42.48
CA PHE A 28 10.57 -2.25 -42.20
C PHE A 28 11.86 -1.70 -41.61
N GLU A 29 12.06 -0.40 -41.80
CA GLU A 29 13.07 0.41 -41.13
C GLU A 29 12.41 1.68 -40.57
N LEU A 30 12.56 1.91 -39.27
CA LEU A 30 12.15 3.12 -38.56
C LEU A 30 13.40 3.89 -38.16
N ASN A 31 13.51 5.14 -38.60
CA ASN A 31 14.49 6.11 -38.12
C ASN A 31 13.76 7.19 -37.29
N PHE A 32 14.28 7.52 -36.12
CA PHE A 32 13.67 8.52 -35.24
C PHE A 32 14.69 9.49 -34.63
N ALA A 33 14.21 10.70 -34.32
CA ALA A 33 15.00 11.77 -33.72
C ALA A 33 14.15 12.62 -32.76
N GLY A 34 14.59 12.75 -31.51
CA GLY A 34 14.04 13.65 -30.51
C GLY A 34 14.76 15.00 -30.52
N LEU A 35 13.99 16.07 -30.61
CA LEU A 35 14.45 17.46 -30.69
C LEU A 35 13.93 18.23 -29.49
N ALA A 36 14.82 18.88 -28.74
CA ALA A 36 14.41 19.90 -27.78
C ALA A 36 14.02 21.21 -28.50
N ASP A 37 13.40 22.14 -27.77
CA ASP A 37 13.02 23.44 -28.33
C ASP A 37 14.26 24.19 -28.86
N GLY A 38 14.27 24.49 -30.16
CA GLY A 38 15.39 25.14 -30.86
C GLY A 38 16.44 24.20 -31.47
N ASP A 39 16.36 22.88 -31.25
CA ASP A 39 17.24 21.91 -31.89
C ASP A 39 16.90 21.73 -33.39
N THR A 40 17.87 21.23 -34.15
CA THR A 40 17.68 20.86 -35.56
C THR A 40 17.81 19.36 -35.75
N ILE A 41 17.20 18.85 -36.83
CA ILE A 41 17.24 17.42 -37.16
C ILE A 41 18.66 16.87 -37.41
N ASP A 42 19.62 17.76 -37.71
CA ASP A 42 21.03 17.43 -37.89
C ASP A 42 21.81 17.31 -36.57
N ALA A 43 21.24 17.79 -35.46
CA ALA A 43 21.82 17.75 -34.13
C ALA A 43 20.75 17.39 -33.08
N PRO A 44 20.13 16.20 -33.17
CA PRO A 44 19.05 15.82 -32.28
C PRO A 44 19.58 15.50 -30.88
N THR A 45 18.75 15.75 -29.86
CA THR A 45 19.08 15.36 -28.47
C THR A 45 19.13 13.83 -28.33
N MET A 46 18.24 13.13 -29.05
CA MET A 46 18.11 11.67 -29.08
C MET A 46 17.93 11.23 -30.53
N TRP A 47 18.50 10.10 -30.93
CA TRP A 47 18.25 9.52 -32.25
C TRP A 47 18.41 8.01 -32.23
N GLY A 48 17.80 7.34 -33.20
CA GLY A 48 17.89 5.88 -33.26
C GLY A 48 17.26 5.25 -34.48
N THR A 49 17.44 3.94 -34.55
CA THR A 49 16.90 3.06 -35.58
C THR A 49 16.23 1.84 -34.97
N LEU A 50 15.15 1.38 -35.60
CA LEU A 50 14.51 0.09 -35.32
C LEU A 50 14.17 -0.53 -36.68
N GLY A 51 14.66 -1.74 -36.95
CA GLY A 51 14.36 -2.39 -38.23
C GLY A 51 14.33 -3.90 -38.14
N SER A 52 13.57 -4.52 -39.04
CA SER A 52 13.60 -5.97 -39.24
C SER A 52 15.00 -6.41 -39.65
N THR A 53 15.44 -7.54 -39.11
CA THR A 53 16.68 -8.19 -39.53
C THR A 53 16.52 -9.70 -39.48
N ALA A 54 17.15 -10.39 -40.42
CA ALA A 54 17.28 -11.84 -40.40
C ALA A 54 18.77 -12.15 -40.18
N VAL A 55 19.19 -12.23 -38.91
CA VAL A 55 20.59 -12.49 -38.54
C VAL A 55 20.96 -13.92 -38.95
N THR A 56 20.07 -14.87 -38.68
CA THR A 56 20.19 -16.26 -39.14
C THR A 56 19.27 -16.50 -40.34
N ALA A 57 19.76 -17.21 -41.36
CA ALA A 57 18.97 -17.53 -42.54
C ALA A 57 17.73 -18.38 -42.18
N GLY A 58 16.54 -17.87 -42.47
CA GLY A 58 15.26 -18.53 -42.16
C GLY A 58 14.67 -18.15 -40.80
N ASN A 59 15.40 -17.39 -39.99
CA ASN A 59 14.88 -16.75 -38.79
C ASN A 59 14.29 -15.37 -39.13
N ILE A 60 13.52 -14.86 -38.19
CA ILE A 60 12.99 -13.50 -38.16
C ILE A 60 13.62 -12.76 -36.97
N GLY A 61 13.55 -11.44 -36.97
CA GLY A 61 14.19 -10.65 -35.92
C GLY A 61 14.12 -9.16 -36.18
N PHE A 62 14.71 -8.41 -35.27
CA PHE A 62 14.85 -6.97 -35.39
C PHE A 62 16.07 -6.48 -34.61
N SER A 63 16.60 -5.35 -35.03
CA SER A 63 17.67 -4.63 -34.34
C SER A 63 17.20 -3.25 -33.93
N PHE A 64 17.63 -2.81 -32.76
CA PHE A 64 17.33 -1.50 -32.21
C PHE A 64 18.62 -0.80 -31.80
N TYR A 65 18.73 0.48 -32.13
CA TYR A 65 19.80 1.35 -31.66
C TYR A 65 19.20 2.69 -31.25
N GLU A 66 19.62 3.21 -30.10
CA GLU A 66 19.30 4.55 -29.64
C GLU A 66 20.53 5.19 -29.01
N SER A 67 20.75 6.47 -29.28
CA SER A 67 21.77 7.28 -28.63
C SER A 67 21.18 8.63 -28.21
N GLN A 68 21.47 9.03 -26.98
CA GLN A 68 21.22 10.35 -26.43
C GLN A 68 22.55 10.92 -25.91
N GLY A 69 22.98 12.06 -26.44
CA GLY A 69 24.32 12.58 -26.18
C GLY A 69 25.46 11.67 -26.69
N ASP A 70 26.68 11.92 -26.23
CA ASP A 70 27.88 11.15 -26.59
C ASP A 70 28.45 10.44 -25.37
N VAL A 71 28.26 9.12 -25.29
CA VAL A 71 28.81 8.29 -24.19
C VAL A 71 30.33 8.16 -24.26
N ASP A 72 30.95 8.37 -25.42
CA ASP A 72 32.39 8.22 -25.63
C ASP A 72 33.16 9.47 -25.19
N SER A 73 32.46 10.59 -24.99
CA SER A 73 32.99 11.85 -24.45
C SER A 73 32.42 12.16 -23.06
N ALA A 74 33.16 12.91 -22.24
CA ALA A 74 32.64 13.36 -20.95
C ALA A 74 31.52 14.39 -21.18
N PRO A 75 30.29 14.18 -20.69
CA PRO A 75 29.21 15.15 -20.79
C PRO A 75 29.52 16.40 -19.94
N ALA A 76 28.83 17.52 -20.16
CA ALA A 76 29.00 18.70 -19.32
C ALA A 76 28.48 18.43 -17.90
N VAL A 77 28.82 19.32 -16.94
CA VAL A 77 28.35 19.19 -15.56
C VAL A 77 26.82 19.32 -15.53
N ASN A 78 26.15 18.38 -14.86
CA ASN A 78 24.69 18.17 -14.84
C ASN A 78 24.10 17.59 -16.14
N GLU A 79 24.92 16.99 -17.01
CA GLU A 79 24.43 16.28 -18.19
C GLU A 79 24.70 14.78 -18.10
N SER A 80 23.98 14.02 -18.92
CA SER A 80 24.14 12.58 -19.07
C SER A 80 24.08 12.18 -20.54
N ALA A 81 24.72 11.06 -20.85
CA ALA A 81 24.64 10.42 -22.15
C ALA A 81 24.24 8.95 -21.98
N ARG A 82 23.49 8.43 -22.94
CA ARG A 82 22.97 7.07 -22.94
C ARG A 82 23.03 6.48 -24.35
N ARG A 83 23.39 5.20 -24.45
CA ARG A 83 23.33 4.42 -25.68
C ARG A 83 22.74 3.07 -25.39
N VAL A 84 21.73 2.66 -26.14
CA VAL A 84 21.10 1.34 -26.05
C VAL A 84 21.17 0.66 -27.41
N ALA A 85 21.61 -0.58 -27.45
CA ALA A 85 21.63 -1.38 -28.66
C ALA A 85 21.06 -2.78 -28.36
N ALA A 86 20.20 -3.29 -29.24
CA ALA A 86 19.64 -4.62 -29.13
C ALA A 86 19.59 -5.34 -30.48
N THR A 87 19.77 -6.65 -30.45
CA THR A 87 19.56 -7.54 -31.59
C THR A 87 18.77 -8.76 -31.12
N VAL A 88 17.73 -9.10 -31.87
CA VAL A 88 16.89 -10.27 -31.62
C VAL A 88 16.86 -11.15 -32.86
N ASP A 89 17.08 -12.46 -32.68
CA ASP A 89 17.02 -13.47 -33.74
C ASP A 89 16.21 -14.67 -33.24
N MET A 90 15.13 -15.02 -33.94
CA MET A 90 14.19 -16.05 -33.50
C MET A 90 13.60 -16.85 -34.66
N SER A 91 13.14 -18.07 -34.37
CA SER A 91 12.41 -18.87 -35.35
C SER A 91 11.14 -18.16 -35.81
N ALA A 92 10.71 -18.40 -37.04
CA ALA A 92 9.49 -17.80 -37.62
C ALA A 92 8.22 -18.03 -36.77
N ASP A 93 8.16 -19.16 -36.07
CA ASP A 93 7.05 -19.51 -35.16
C ASP A 93 7.24 -18.98 -33.73
N GLN A 94 8.32 -18.24 -33.46
CA GLN A 94 8.66 -17.64 -32.16
C GLN A 94 8.79 -18.65 -31.01
N THR A 95 8.95 -19.93 -31.34
CA THR A 95 9.16 -20.99 -30.36
C THR A 95 10.59 -21.04 -29.87
N THR A 96 11.56 -20.52 -30.61
CA THR A 96 12.97 -20.47 -30.17
C THR A 96 13.60 -19.16 -30.58
N GLY A 97 14.61 -18.70 -29.83
CA GLY A 97 15.35 -17.52 -30.22
C GLY A 97 16.38 -17.08 -29.20
N ILE A 98 17.13 -16.07 -29.59
CA ILE A 98 18.18 -15.44 -28.81
C ILE A 98 18.08 -13.92 -28.94
N ALA A 99 18.47 -13.21 -27.89
CA ALA A 99 18.56 -11.76 -27.91
C ALA A 99 19.76 -11.28 -27.12
N ARG A 100 20.31 -10.14 -27.53
CA ARG A 100 21.35 -9.42 -26.81
C ARG A 100 20.98 -7.96 -26.72
N VAL A 101 21.13 -7.38 -25.53
CA VAL A 101 20.88 -5.96 -25.27
C VAL A 101 22.07 -5.40 -24.51
N LEU A 102 22.59 -4.26 -24.93
CA LEU A 102 23.63 -3.52 -24.24
C LEU A 102 23.12 -2.09 -23.97
N SER A 103 23.24 -1.65 -22.74
CA SER A 103 23.04 -0.26 -22.34
C SER A 103 24.38 0.30 -21.87
N ILE A 104 24.70 1.53 -22.27
CA ILE A 104 25.84 2.30 -21.79
C ILE A 104 25.32 3.65 -21.34
N GLU A 105 25.66 4.02 -20.12
CA GLU A 105 25.31 5.30 -19.49
C GLU A 105 26.57 6.01 -18.99
N ARG A 106 26.55 7.34 -19.01
CA ARG A 106 27.62 8.18 -18.47
C ARG A 106 27.03 9.47 -17.93
N TYR A 107 27.37 9.80 -16.70
CA TYR A 107 26.86 10.98 -15.99
C TYR A 107 28.02 11.88 -15.59
N ASN A 108 27.79 13.18 -15.52
CA ASN A 108 28.73 14.11 -14.90
C ASN A 108 28.03 14.95 -13.85
N ASP A 109 28.19 14.54 -12.59
CA ASP A 109 27.55 15.16 -11.44
C ASP A 109 28.46 16.26 -10.83
N PRO A 110 27.91 17.40 -10.38
CA PRO A 110 28.69 18.49 -9.80
C PRO A 110 29.44 18.13 -8.50
N MET A 111 28.99 17.12 -7.76
CA MET A 111 29.64 16.65 -6.53
C MET A 111 30.66 15.55 -6.79
N ASN A 112 30.34 14.61 -7.69
CA ASN A 112 31.12 13.38 -7.90
C ASN A 112 31.94 13.34 -9.20
N GLY A 113 31.70 14.27 -10.12
CA GLY A 113 32.36 14.35 -11.43
C GLY A 113 31.83 13.33 -12.44
N ASP A 114 32.62 13.13 -13.51
CA ASP A 114 32.31 12.19 -14.59
C ASP A 114 32.45 10.72 -14.13
N THR A 115 31.39 9.94 -14.31
CA THR A 115 31.34 8.52 -13.94
C THR A 115 32.19 7.63 -14.85
N GLY A 116 32.58 8.13 -16.03
CA GLY A 116 32.98 7.26 -17.14
C GLY A 116 31.80 6.42 -17.65
N GLN A 117 32.08 5.51 -18.58
CA GLN A 117 31.05 4.61 -19.12
C GLN A 117 30.69 3.52 -18.12
N ILE A 118 29.40 3.42 -17.82
CA ILE A 118 28.78 2.35 -17.05
C ILE A 118 27.99 1.52 -18.05
N SER A 119 28.29 0.22 -18.15
CA SER A 119 27.62 -0.68 -19.09
C SER A 119 26.83 -1.77 -18.38
N GLY A 120 25.68 -2.13 -18.94
CA GLY A 120 24.91 -3.31 -18.55
C GLY A 120 24.50 -4.12 -19.78
N GLU A 121 24.70 -5.43 -19.74
CA GLU A 121 24.39 -6.36 -20.82
C GLU A 121 23.37 -7.42 -20.38
N TYR A 122 22.29 -7.56 -21.17
CA TYR A 122 21.38 -8.69 -21.08
C TYR A 122 21.58 -9.64 -22.27
N ARG A 123 21.56 -10.94 -21.98
CA ARG A 123 21.55 -12.01 -22.97
C ARG A 123 20.38 -12.92 -22.68
N LEU A 124 19.61 -13.25 -23.71
CA LEU A 124 18.45 -14.12 -23.62
C LEU A 124 18.61 -15.28 -24.59
N ALA A 125 18.23 -16.48 -24.16
CA ALA A 125 17.96 -17.62 -25.03
C ALA A 125 16.64 -18.24 -24.60
N PHE A 126 15.77 -18.58 -25.53
CA PHE A 126 14.45 -19.12 -25.19
C PHE A 126 14.04 -20.27 -26.10
N ASP A 127 13.21 -21.14 -25.55
CA ASP A 127 12.44 -22.16 -26.26
C ASP A 127 10.93 -21.93 -26.05
N ALA A 128 10.08 -22.91 -26.38
CA ALA A 128 8.63 -22.75 -26.33
C ALA A 128 8.12 -22.49 -24.91
N ASN A 129 8.83 -22.98 -23.88
CA ASN A 129 8.37 -22.99 -22.50
C ASN A 129 9.22 -22.10 -21.59
N TYR A 130 10.50 -21.90 -21.91
CA TYR A 130 11.47 -21.27 -21.02
C TYR A 130 12.29 -20.17 -21.69
N VAL A 131 12.75 -19.22 -20.88
CA VAL A 131 13.77 -18.23 -21.25
C VAL A 131 14.89 -18.24 -20.20
N LEU A 132 16.11 -18.46 -20.67
CA LEU A 132 17.34 -18.28 -19.91
C LEU A 132 17.79 -16.83 -20.06
N ARG A 133 17.93 -16.11 -18.95
CA ARG A 133 18.38 -14.71 -18.91
C ARG A 133 19.69 -14.61 -18.14
N GLY A 134 20.72 -14.10 -18.80
CA GLY A 134 21.95 -13.65 -18.14
C GLY A 134 22.03 -12.13 -18.12
N LYS A 135 22.53 -11.58 -17.02
CA LYS A 135 22.82 -10.15 -16.85
C LYS A 135 24.27 -10.00 -16.42
N ASP A 136 25.09 -9.35 -17.25
CA ASP A 136 26.51 -9.10 -16.96
C ASP A 136 27.26 -10.36 -16.45
N SER A 137 27.70 -10.34 -15.18
CA SER A 137 28.34 -11.45 -14.48
C SER A 137 27.45 -12.11 -13.43
N ASP A 138 26.19 -11.69 -13.31
CA ASP A 138 25.23 -12.27 -12.38
C ASP A 138 24.91 -13.71 -12.77
N PRO A 139 24.51 -14.58 -11.82
CA PRO A 139 24.05 -15.92 -12.14
C PRO A 139 22.89 -15.89 -13.15
N ASP A 140 22.93 -16.80 -14.12
CA ASP A 140 21.86 -16.94 -15.10
C ASP A 140 20.55 -17.37 -14.40
N VAL A 141 19.45 -16.75 -14.80
CA VAL A 141 18.12 -17.01 -14.26
C VAL A 141 17.28 -17.70 -15.34
N CYS A 142 16.71 -18.85 -15.01
CA CYS A 142 15.78 -19.56 -15.88
C CYS A 142 14.33 -19.26 -15.49
N LEU A 143 13.54 -18.84 -16.46
CA LEU A 143 12.17 -18.38 -16.28
C LEU A 143 11.23 -19.14 -17.20
N HIS A 144 10.02 -19.44 -16.74
CA HIS A 144 8.92 -19.84 -17.62
C HIS A 144 8.54 -18.71 -18.58
N ARG A 145 7.94 -19.04 -19.73
CA ARG A 145 7.38 -18.06 -20.68
C ARG A 145 5.88 -17.84 -20.49
N ASP A 146 5.19 -18.79 -19.86
CA ASP A 146 3.73 -18.83 -19.76
C ASP A 146 3.21 -19.09 -18.33
N GLN A 147 4.11 -19.24 -17.36
CA GLN A 147 3.78 -19.32 -15.95
C GLN A 147 4.28 -18.08 -15.23
N PHE A 148 3.47 -17.57 -14.30
CA PHE A 148 3.69 -16.30 -13.65
C PHE A 148 3.54 -16.42 -12.14
N LEU A 149 4.41 -15.73 -11.41
CA LEU A 149 4.13 -15.30 -10.06
C LEU A 149 3.24 -14.06 -10.13
N THR A 150 2.11 -14.09 -9.42
CA THR A 150 1.10 -13.04 -9.46
C THR A 150 0.97 -12.35 -8.11
N HIS A 151 1.07 -11.03 -8.11
CA HIS A 151 0.75 -10.18 -6.97
C HIS A 151 -0.50 -9.37 -7.29
N VAL A 152 -1.55 -9.51 -6.48
CA VAL A 152 -2.80 -8.77 -6.66
C VAL A 152 -2.81 -7.55 -5.73
N TRP A 153 -3.03 -6.37 -6.30
CA TRP A 153 -2.98 -5.09 -5.58
C TRP A 153 -4.35 -4.60 -5.14
N ARG A 154 -5.40 -4.97 -5.88
CA ARG A 154 -6.77 -4.49 -5.64
C ARG A 154 -7.78 -5.59 -5.86
N TYR A 155 -8.77 -5.65 -4.97
CA TYR A 155 -9.84 -6.63 -5.01
C TYR A 155 -11.23 -5.98 -4.98
N ASN A 156 -12.18 -6.60 -5.67
CA ASN A 156 -13.60 -6.35 -5.49
C ASN A 156 -14.27 -7.54 -4.80
N LEU A 157 -15.28 -7.26 -3.99
CA LEU A 157 -16.21 -8.25 -3.46
C LEU A 157 -17.51 -8.28 -4.29
N TYR A 158 -18.08 -9.46 -4.45
CA TYR A 158 -19.37 -9.70 -5.09
C TYR A 158 -20.26 -10.54 -4.18
N HIS A 159 -21.54 -10.23 -4.05
CA HIS A 159 -22.45 -11.06 -3.26
C HIS A 159 -22.51 -12.48 -3.84
N ALA A 160 -22.30 -13.49 -2.99
CA ALA A 160 -22.21 -14.89 -3.40
C ALA A 160 -23.57 -15.62 -3.40
N SER A 161 -24.62 -14.97 -2.90
CA SER A 161 -25.97 -15.53 -2.87
C SER A 161 -27.03 -14.44 -2.68
N GLY A 162 -28.31 -14.85 -2.63
CA GLY A 162 -29.43 -13.95 -2.39
C GLY A 162 -29.89 -13.21 -3.65
N VAL A 163 -30.63 -12.11 -3.45
CA VAL A 163 -31.19 -11.31 -4.56
C VAL A 163 -30.13 -10.46 -5.28
N GLU A 164 -28.99 -10.26 -4.64
CA GLU A 164 -27.84 -9.51 -5.15
C GLU A 164 -26.74 -10.43 -5.71
N ASP A 165 -26.98 -11.74 -5.83
CA ASP A 165 -26.00 -12.71 -6.31
C ASP A 165 -25.30 -12.26 -7.61
N GLY A 166 -23.97 -12.29 -7.59
CA GLY A 166 -23.09 -11.84 -8.66
C GLY A 166 -22.97 -10.32 -8.82
N GLN A 167 -23.72 -9.52 -8.04
CA GLN A 167 -23.55 -8.07 -8.02
C GLN A 167 -22.35 -7.68 -7.16
N ARG A 168 -21.63 -6.64 -7.58
CA ARG A 168 -20.50 -6.10 -6.82
C ARG A 168 -21.00 -5.43 -5.55
N VAL A 169 -20.37 -5.71 -4.41
CA VAL A 169 -20.61 -5.02 -3.15
C VAL A 169 -20.30 -3.54 -3.36
N THR A 170 -21.32 -2.70 -3.19
CA THR A 170 -21.19 -1.25 -3.27
C THR A 170 -21.02 -0.73 -1.85
N LEU A 171 -19.86 -0.15 -1.60
CA LEU A 171 -19.46 0.45 -0.33
C LEU A 171 -18.58 1.66 -0.66
N SER A 172 -18.78 2.76 0.07
CA SER A 172 -18.05 4.00 -0.14
C SER A 172 -17.40 4.46 1.17
N SER A 173 -16.29 3.81 1.55
CA SER A 173 -15.53 4.19 2.73
C SER A 173 -14.65 5.43 2.55
N GLY A 174 -14.66 6.10 1.39
CA GLY A 174 -13.84 7.28 1.13
C GLY A 174 -13.71 7.67 -0.34
N PHE A 175 -13.01 8.77 -0.60
CA PHE A 175 -12.67 9.24 -1.93
C PHE A 175 -11.41 10.12 -1.94
N PRO A 176 -10.69 10.20 -3.09
CA PRO A 176 -9.62 11.17 -3.27
C PRO A 176 -10.18 12.60 -3.33
N PHE A 177 -9.39 13.56 -2.86
CA PHE A 177 -9.71 14.99 -2.92
C PHE A 177 -8.51 15.80 -3.39
N ARG A 178 -8.79 17.04 -3.77
CA ARG A 178 -7.79 18.08 -4.02
C ARG A 178 -8.04 19.33 -3.17
N THR A 179 -6.98 20.00 -2.76
CA THR A 179 -7.05 21.31 -2.08
C THR A 179 -7.25 22.44 -3.09
N GLN A 180 -7.48 23.66 -2.61
CA GLN A 180 -7.49 24.84 -3.48
C GLN A 180 -6.11 25.13 -4.12
N ALA A 181 -5.03 24.64 -3.51
CA ALA A 181 -3.66 24.74 -4.02
C ALA A 181 -3.30 23.61 -4.99
N ASP A 182 -4.26 22.74 -5.34
CA ASP A 182 -4.08 21.57 -6.22
C ASP A 182 -3.21 20.45 -5.61
N ASP A 183 -3.13 20.40 -4.28
CA ASP A 183 -2.53 19.26 -3.58
C ASP A 183 -3.54 18.11 -3.50
N HIS A 184 -3.08 16.87 -3.68
CA HIS A 184 -3.93 15.68 -3.64
C HIS A 184 -3.88 14.98 -2.28
N GLY A 185 -5.01 14.44 -1.86
CA GLY A 185 -5.13 13.62 -0.66
C GLY A 185 -6.26 12.61 -0.76
N TYR A 186 -6.50 11.90 0.33
CA TYR A 186 -7.60 10.94 0.45
C TYR A 186 -8.33 11.17 1.78
N ILE A 187 -9.65 11.10 1.75
CA ILE A 187 -10.46 11.14 2.96
C ILE A 187 -11.46 10.01 2.93
N GLY A 188 -11.63 9.37 4.08
CA GLY A 188 -12.59 8.30 4.24
C GLY A 188 -12.98 8.07 5.69
N TYR A 189 -13.55 6.92 5.95
CA TYR A 189 -14.02 6.47 7.25
C TYR A 189 -12.94 6.59 8.34
N TRP A 190 -11.68 6.29 7.99
CA TRP A 190 -10.53 6.38 8.89
C TRP A 190 -9.93 7.78 9.03
N GLY A 191 -10.58 8.80 8.48
CA GLY A 191 -10.15 10.19 8.52
C GLY A 191 -9.43 10.65 7.25
N LEU A 192 -8.69 11.74 7.38
CA LEU A 192 -8.04 12.43 6.27
C LEU A 192 -6.54 12.11 6.22
N TRP A 193 -6.06 11.81 5.02
CA TRP A 193 -4.64 11.71 4.69
C TRP A 193 -4.25 12.73 3.63
N ALA A 194 -3.10 13.38 3.86
CA ALA A 194 -2.44 14.26 2.90
C ALA A 194 -0.91 14.13 3.07
N PRO A 195 -0.10 14.49 2.04
CA PRO A 195 1.35 14.56 2.14
C PRO A 195 1.83 15.45 3.30
N SER A 196 3.02 15.17 3.84
CA SER A 196 3.53 15.83 5.05
C SER A 196 3.73 17.35 4.95
N ASP A 197 3.85 17.88 3.74
CA ASP A 197 4.00 19.30 3.45
C ASP A 197 2.65 20.01 3.20
N VAL A 198 1.55 19.25 3.16
CA VAL A 198 0.20 19.76 2.92
C VAL A 198 -0.51 19.93 4.27
N THR A 199 -0.72 21.19 4.67
CA THR A 199 -1.51 21.52 5.86
C THR A 199 -2.95 21.80 5.45
N ILE A 200 -3.89 21.09 6.08
CA ILE A 200 -5.34 21.32 5.93
C ILE A 200 -5.89 21.68 7.31
N ALA A 201 -6.45 22.89 7.44
CA ALA A 201 -7.00 23.41 8.68
C ALA A 201 -8.50 23.13 8.81
N ASP A 202 -9.02 23.29 10.03
CA ASP A 202 -10.46 23.36 10.25
C ASP A 202 -11.08 24.52 9.47
N GLY A 203 -12.22 24.29 8.81
CA GLY A 203 -12.91 25.27 7.97
C GLY A 203 -12.37 25.40 6.55
N ASP A 204 -11.27 24.73 6.20
CA ASP A 204 -10.75 24.74 4.83
C ASP A 204 -11.73 24.09 3.85
N THR A 205 -11.64 24.47 2.57
CA THR A 205 -12.43 23.84 1.51
C THR A 205 -11.58 22.87 0.72
N ILE A 206 -12.04 21.63 0.62
CA ILE A 206 -11.49 20.62 -0.29
C ILE A 206 -12.51 20.27 -1.37
N TYR A 207 -12.03 19.66 -2.44
CA TYR A 207 -12.85 19.29 -3.58
C TYR A 207 -12.69 17.80 -3.83
N ARG A 208 -13.79 17.05 -3.93
CA ARG A 208 -13.70 15.65 -4.37
C ARG A 208 -13.03 15.60 -5.74
N ASP A 209 -12.03 14.73 -5.87
CA ASP A 209 -11.26 14.55 -7.08
C ASP A 209 -11.85 13.37 -7.88
N GLU A 210 -12.45 13.67 -9.03
CA GLU A 210 -13.05 12.68 -9.91
C GLU A 210 -12.37 12.76 -11.27
N TYR A 211 -11.77 11.65 -11.70
CA TYR A 211 -11.08 11.57 -12.97
C TYR A 211 -12.03 11.93 -14.13
N GLY A 212 -11.62 12.90 -14.95
CA GLY A 212 -12.39 13.35 -16.12
C GLY A 212 -13.55 14.30 -15.80
N VAL A 213 -13.74 14.71 -14.54
CA VAL A 213 -14.80 15.65 -14.13
C VAL A 213 -14.21 17.03 -13.85
N THR A 214 -14.67 18.03 -14.60
CA THR A 214 -14.20 19.42 -14.46
C THR A 214 -14.95 20.21 -13.38
N ASN A 215 -16.16 19.79 -13.00
CA ASN A 215 -16.94 20.36 -11.91
C ASN A 215 -16.76 19.52 -10.64
N THR A 216 -16.02 20.02 -9.67
CA THR A 216 -15.79 19.29 -8.42
C THR A 216 -16.66 19.80 -7.29
N THR A 217 -17.23 18.88 -6.51
CA THR A 217 -18.07 19.20 -5.34
C THR A 217 -17.20 19.72 -4.20
N PRO A 218 -17.45 20.94 -3.69
CA PRO A 218 -16.71 21.48 -2.55
C PRO A 218 -17.27 20.95 -1.23
N TYR A 219 -16.37 20.67 -0.28
CA TYR A 219 -16.69 20.29 1.09
C TYR A 219 -15.89 21.15 2.05
N THR A 220 -16.48 21.47 3.21
CA THR A 220 -15.77 22.13 4.31
C THR A 220 -15.19 21.09 5.25
N VAL A 221 -13.89 21.16 5.51
CA VAL A 221 -13.21 20.29 6.47
C VAL A 221 -13.62 20.71 7.88
N VAL A 222 -14.02 19.73 8.69
CA VAL A 222 -14.34 19.93 10.11
C VAL A 222 -13.38 19.08 10.93
N LYS A 223 -12.64 19.70 11.85
CA LYS A 223 -11.70 19.01 12.73
C LYS A 223 -12.08 19.15 14.20
N SER A 224 -11.85 18.08 14.94
CA SER A 224 -12.04 18.03 16.39
C SER A 224 -10.75 17.51 17.05
N PRO A 225 -10.46 17.91 18.30
CA PRO A 225 -9.17 17.67 18.95
C PRO A 225 -8.86 16.18 19.16
N GLY A 226 -9.85 15.29 19.05
CA GLY A 226 -9.69 13.86 19.17
C GLY A 226 -10.82 13.09 18.50
N LYS A 227 -10.74 11.77 18.52
CA LYS A 227 -11.69 10.83 17.93
C LYS A 227 -12.07 9.74 18.94
N LEU A 228 -13.33 9.36 18.93
CA LEU A 228 -13.84 8.26 19.74
C LEU A 228 -13.83 6.97 18.91
N VAL A 229 -13.19 5.93 19.44
CA VAL A 229 -13.06 4.62 18.81
C VAL A 229 -13.93 3.64 19.56
N ARG A 230 -14.87 3.00 18.87
CA ARG A 230 -15.68 1.89 19.36
C ARG A 230 -14.93 0.59 19.15
N HIS A 231 -14.89 -0.25 20.17
CA HIS A 231 -14.33 -1.59 20.14
C HIS A 231 -15.47 -2.60 20.33
N THR A 232 -15.67 -3.47 19.36
CA THR A 232 -16.67 -4.53 19.40
C THR A 232 -15.97 -5.87 19.57
N ARG A 233 -16.31 -6.58 20.64
CA ARG A 233 -15.73 -7.87 21.00
C ARG A 233 -16.05 -8.93 19.95
N ASN A 234 -15.03 -9.68 19.56
CA ASN A 234 -15.14 -10.91 18.80
C ASN A 234 -14.33 -12.02 19.48
N THR A 235 -14.64 -13.27 19.12
CA THR A 235 -13.91 -14.44 19.60
C THR A 235 -13.39 -15.28 18.45
N LEU A 236 -12.22 -15.87 18.60
CA LEU A 236 -11.63 -16.83 17.67
C LEU A 236 -11.38 -18.14 18.43
N ASP A 237 -12.00 -19.24 18.00
CA ASP A 237 -11.78 -20.55 18.62
C ASP A 237 -10.30 -20.93 18.53
N LEU A 238 -9.74 -21.56 19.58
CA LEU A 238 -8.31 -21.89 19.62
C LEU A 238 -7.89 -22.86 18.51
N ILE A 239 -8.83 -23.68 18.01
CA ILE A 239 -8.59 -24.57 16.88
C ILE A 239 -8.33 -23.81 15.57
N ASP A 240 -8.88 -22.60 15.45
CA ASP A 240 -8.75 -21.71 14.29
C ASP A 240 -7.66 -20.64 14.50
N ALA A 241 -7.02 -20.65 15.68
CA ALA A 241 -5.87 -19.82 16.04
C ALA A 241 -4.53 -20.51 15.72
N ASP A 242 -4.54 -21.69 15.09
CA ASP A 242 -3.31 -22.33 14.63
C ASP A 242 -2.56 -21.42 13.64
N GLY A 243 -1.22 -21.41 13.73
CA GLY A 243 -0.40 -20.51 12.92
C GLY A 243 -0.46 -19.02 13.32
N LEU A 244 -1.36 -18.58 14.19
CA LEU A 244 -1.46 -17.18 14.60
C LEU A 244 -0.25 -16.77 15.47
N VAL A 245 0.57 -15.88 14.93
CA VAL A 245 1.65 -15.24 15.68
C VAL A 245 1.15 -13.91 16.24
N SER A 246 1.29 -13.75 17.56
CA SER A 246 1.01 -12.51 18.27
C SER A 246 2.25 -12.06 19.03
N GLU A 247 2.28 -10.81 19.46
CA GLU A 247 3.34 -10.25 20.26
C GLU A 247 2.90 -10.14 21.71
N TRP A 248 3.81 -10.41 22.63
CA TRP A 248 3.56 -10.36 24.07
C TRP A 248 4.73 -9.67 24.78
N TRP A 249 4.41 -8.82 25.76
CA TRP A 249 5.41 -8.14 26.56
C TRP A 249 5.49 -8.80 27.94
N ASP A 250 6.67 -9.34 28.26
CA ASP A 250 6.99 -9.87 29.57
C ASP A 250 7.53 -8.74 30.46
N PHE A 251 6.70 -8.31 31.40
CA PHE A 251 7.02 -7.28 32.39
C PHE A 251 7.71 -7.83 33.65
N SER A 252 8.15 -9.09 33.65
CA SER A 252 8.92 -9.65 34.77
C SER A 252 10.33 -9.05 34.89
N GLU A 253 10.82 -8.43 33.82
CA GLU A 253 12.08 -7.69 33.75
C GLU A 253 11.86 -6.21 33.40
N ALA A 254 12.88 -5.37 33.66
CA ALA A 254 12.87 -3.94 33.34
C ALA A 254 14.14 -3.57 32.53
N PRO A 255 14.02 -3.15 31.25
CA PRO A 255 12.78 -2.97 30.49
C PRO A 255 12.07 -4.31 30.17
N PRO A 256 10.76 -4.30 29.86
CA PRO A 256 10.02 -5.50 29.46
C PRO A 256 10.60 -6.11 28.20
N VAL A 257 10.59 -7.44 28.12
CA VAL A 257 11.05 -8.18 26.92
C VAL A 257 9.85 -8.44 26.01
N ARG A 258 9.95 -8.09 24.74
CA ARG A 258 8.92 -8.35 23.72
C ARG A 258 9.19 -9.68 23.02
N TYR A 259 8.20 -10.56 23.01
CA TYR A 259 8.24 -11.89 22.39
C TYR A 259 7.22 -12.00 21.27
N GLN A 260 7.52 -12.83 20.26
CA GLN A 260 6.50 -13.45 19.43
C GLN A 260 6.04 -14.73 20.10
N VAL A 261 4.73 -14.89 20.20
CA VAL A 261 4.04 -16.00 20.85
C VAL A 261 3.04 -16.64 19.90
N GLN A 262 2.86 -17.95 20.03
CA GLN A 262 1.98 -18.76 19.20
C GLN A 262 1.37 -19.87 20.05
N LEU A 263 0.14 -20.28 19.73
CA LEU A 263 -0.42 -21.52 20.23
C LEU A 263 0.18 -22.71 19.46
N GLN A 264 0.87 -23.60 20.17
CA GLN A 264 1.29 -24.90 19.66
C GLN A 264 0.61 -25.96 20.51
N ASP A 265 -0.58 -26.39 20.07
CA ASP A 265 -1.51 -27.21 20.85
C ASP A 265 -0.78 -28.31 21.66
N PRO A 266 -0.88 -28.30 23.01
CA PRO A 266 -1.81 -27.50 23.83
C PRO A 266 -1.23 -26.21 24.43
N ASP A 267 0.03 -25.90 24.16
CA ASP A 267 0.78 -24.90 24.92
C ASP A 267 0.92 -23.57 24.16
N TRP A 268 0.76 -22.46 24.89
CA TRP A 268 1.26 -21.18 24.41
C TRP A 268 2.78 -21.16 24.53
N VAL A 269 3.47 -20.79 23.45
CA VAL A 269 4.94 -20.76 23.42
C VAL A 269 5.45 -19.44 22.88
N ALA A 270 6.56 -18.94 23.44
CA ALA A 270 7.36 -17.91 22.81
C ALA A 270 8.30 -18.55 21.78
N ILE A 271 8.36 -17.98 20.57
CA ILE A 271 9.14 -18.51 19.43
C ILE A 271 10.27 -17.58 18.97
N ALA A 272 10.16 -16.28 19.27
CA ALA A 272 11.20 -15.29 18.97
C ALA A 272 11.19 -14.19 20.04
N SER A 273 12.33 -13.53 20.25
CA SER A 273 12.47 -12.35 21.10
C SER A 273 12.91 -11.15 20.29
N TRP A 274 12.40 -9.97 20.62
CA TRP A 274 12.82 -8.71 20.02
C TRP A 274 14.25 -8.36 20.43
N ASP A 275 15.09 -8.02 19.45
CA ASP A 275 16.43 -7.47 19.68
C ASP A 275 16.44 -5.98 19.35
N ASP A 276 16.55 -5.14 20.38
CA ASP A 276 16.57 -3.68 20.25
C ASP A 276 17.76 -3.16 19.44
N ASN A 277 18.85 -3.92 19.30
CA ASN A 277 20.01 -3.46 18.51
C ASN A 277 19.77 -3.61 17.01
N THR A 278 19.11 -4.69 16.62
CA THR A 278 18.83 -5.01 15.20
C THR A 278 17.43 -4.57 14.77
N GLN A 279 16.57 -4.16 15.72
CA GLN A 279 15.16 -3.83 15.51
C GLN A 279 14.41 -4.95 14.77
N ALA A 280 14.71 -6.19 15.15
CA ALA A 280 14.14 -7.38 14.53
C ALA A 280 13.86 -8.46 15.58
N PHE A 281 12.91 -9.33 15.27
CA PHE A 281 12.70 -10.55 16.04
C PHE A 281 13.77 -11.58 15.71
N VAL A 282 14.41 -12.12 16.75
CA VAL A 282 15.39 -13.20 16.65
C VAL A 282 14.74 -14.49 17.14
N THR A 283 14.70 -15.50 16.27
CA THR A 283 14.14 -16.81 16.60
C THR A 283 14.86 -17.43 17.79
N LEU A 284 14.09 -17.94 18.75
CA LEU A 284 14.63 -18.67 19.89
C LEU A 284 15.16 -20.04 19.42
N GLY A 285 16.28 -20.49 19.98
CA GLY A 285 16.85 -21.80 19.62
C GLY A 285 15.90 -22.98 19.89
N SER A 286 14.89 -22.80 20.72
CA SER A 286 13.72 -23.68 20.87
C SER A 286 12.55 -22.87 21.42
N PRO A 287 11.28 -23.21 21.09
CA PRO A 287 10.12 -22.57 21.69
C PRO A 287 10.13 -22.70 23.22
N VAL A 288 9.73 -21.63 23.91
CA VAL A 288 9.65 -21.57 25.38
C VAL A 288 8.20 -21.56 25.79
N VAL A 289 7.76 -22.60 26.52
CA VAL A 289 6.38 -22.72 27.01
C VAL A 289 6.08 -21.62 28.03
N LEU A 290 4.95 -20.95 27.82
CA LEU A 290 4.38 -19.97 28.73
C LEU A 290 3.41 -20.66 29.68
N ASP A 291 3.66 -20.58 30.98
CA ASP A 291 2.74 -21.12 31.98
C ASP A 291 1.53 -20.19 32.18
N VAL A 292 0.58 -20.30 31.25
CA VAL A 292 -0.68 -19.54 31.27
C VAL A 292 -1.54 -19.83 32.50
N SER A 293 -1.35 -20.99 33.15
CA SER A 293 -2.07 -21.31 34.39
C SER A 293 -1.59 -20.44 35.56
N THR A 294 -0.31 -20.07 35.55
CA THR A 294 0.29 -19.15 36.52
C THR A 294 0.02 -17.69 36.14
N LEU A 295 0.05 -17.34 34.85
CA LEU A 295 -0.27 -15.99 34.37
C LEU A 295 -1.75 -15.64 34.56
N GLY A 296 -2.65 -16.61 34.45
CA GLY A 296 -4.11 -16.45 34.51
C GLY A 296 -4.71 -15.89 33.21
N TYR A 297 -4.01 -14.96 32.55
CA TYR A 297 -4.37 -14.44 31.24
C TYR A 297 -3.11 -14.04 30.44
N LEU A 298 -3.22 -14.02 29.12
CA LEU A 298 -2.25 -13.48 28.18
C LEU A 298 -2.90 -12.30 27.45
N ASN A 299 -2.27 -11.12 27.52
CA ASN A 299 -2.67 -9.96 26.72
C ASN A 299 -1.59 -9.69 25.67
N MET A 300 -1.97 -9.72 24.41
CA MET A 300 -1.08 -9.79 23.26
C MET A 300 -1.49 -8.76 22.20
N TRP A 301 -0.62 -8.54 21.21
CA TRP A 301 -0.91 -7.76 20.02
C TRP A 301 -0.78 -8.64 18.77
N SER A 302 -1.82 -8.72 17.95
CA SER A 302 -1.78 -9.44 16.68
C SER A 302 -1.97 -8.47 15.53
N ASN A 303 -0.97 -8.38 14.66
CA ASN A 303 -1.11 -7.66 13.39
C ASN A 303 -2.18 -8.34 12.51
N SER A 304 -2.24 -9.67 12.54
CA SER A 304 -3.24 -10.43 11.79
C SER A 304 -4.65 -10.18 12.28
N LEU A 305 -4.89 -9.99 13.59
CA LEU A 305 -6.22 -9.68 14.13
C LEU A 305 -6.47 -8.18 14.36
N GLY A 306 -5.62 -7.31 13.80
CA GLY A 306 -5.83 -5.86 13.79
C GLY A 306 -5.63 -5.16 15.14
N GLY A 307 -4.95 -5.78 16.10
CA GLY A 307 -4.60 -5.12 17.35
C GLY A 307 -4.59 -6.03 18.58
N GLN A 308 -5.16 -5.55 19.68
CA GLN A 308 -5.14 -6.26 20.97
C GLN A 308 -5.90 -7.58 20.91
N VAL A 309 -5.26 -8.64 21.41
CA VAL A 309 -5.83 -9.98 21.54
C VAL A 309 -5.59 -10.48 22.96
N SER A 310 -6.56 -11.18 23.54
CA SER A 310 -6.40 -11.76 24.87
C SER A 310 -6.84 -13.22 24.94
N TYR A 311 -6.13 -13.98 25.77
CA TYR A 311 -6.47 -15.34 26.14
C TYR A 311 -6.62 -15.41 27.66
N VAL A 312 -7.72 -15.98 28.16
CA VAL A 312 -7.90 -16.27 29.58
C VAL A 312 -7.72 -17.76 29.80
N TYR A 313 -6.93 -18.14 30.80
CA TYR A 313 -6.63 -19.55 31.06
C TYR A 313 -7.91 -20.38 31.27
N GLY A 314 -8.06 -21.43 30.48
CA GLY A 314 -9.19 -22.35 30.54
C GLY A 314 -10.28 -22.07 29.50
N ASN A 315 -10.18 -20.97 28.75
CA ASN A 315 -11.04 -20.74 27.59
C ASN A 315 -10.62 -21.64 26.41
N ASP A 316 -11.58 -21.93 25.54
CA ASP A 316 -11.38 -22.59 24.24
C ASP A 316 -11.34 -21.59 23.07
N TYR A 317 -11.23 -20.29 23.37
CA TYR A 317 -11.16 -19.20 22.40
C TYR A 317 -10.24 -18.04 22.86
N LEU A 318 -9.77 -17.27 21.89
CA LEU A 318 -9.17 -15.95 22.01
C LEU A 318 -10.23 -14.86 21.89
N THR A 319 -9.99 -13.71 22.52
CA THR A 319 -10.81 -12.49 22.33
C THR A 319 -10.01 -11.46 21.54
N TYR A 320 -10.61 -10.87 20.53
CA TYR A 320 -10.07 -9.74 19.76
C TYR A 320 -11.17 -8.71 19.52
N PHE A 321 -10.85 -7.55 18.97
CA PHE A 321 -11.80 -6.46 18.80
C PHE A 321 -11.80 -5.93 17.37
N ALA A 322 -13.00 -5.79 16.80
CA ALA A 322 -13.19 -4.96 15.62
C ALA A 322 -13.29 -3.50 16.08
N GLN A 323 -12.68 -2.60 15.32
CA GLN A 323 -12.63 -1.17 15.65
C GLN A 323 -13.42 -0.35 14.62
N GLU A 324 -14.11 0.67 15.12
CA GLU A 324 -14.92 1.59 14.34
C GLU A 324 -14.75 3.00 14.90
N PHE A 325 -14.71 4.01 14.03
CA PHE A 325 -14.77 5.41 14.48
C PHE A 325 -16.22 5.80 14.68
N VAL A 326 -16.50 6.49 15.78
CA VAL A 326 -17.81 7.10 16.01
C VAL A 326 -17.89 8.38 15.19
N THR A 327 -18.84 8.43 14.27
CA THR A 327 -19.11 9.55 13.34
C THR A 327 -20.37 10.31 13.76
N GLY A 328 -20.58 11.53 13.24
CA GLY A 328 -21.66 12.43 13.72
C GLY A 328 -23.10 11.91 13.53
N ASP A 329 -23.29 10.92 12.66
CA ASP A 329 -24.54 10.24 12.36
C ASP A 329 -24.75 8.95 13.19
N ASP A 330 -23.78 8.60 14.04
CA ASP A 330 -23.80 7.36 14.82
C ASP A 330 -25.07 7.25 15.68
N PRO A 331 -25.78 6.11 15.65
CA PRO A 331 -27.02 5.91 16.40
C PRO A 331 -26.84 6.00 17.93
N ALA A 332 -25.61 5.96 18.43
CA ALA A 332 -25.29 6.16 19.84
C ALA A 332 -25.64 7.56 20.36
N PHE A 333 -25.75 8.58 19.50
CA PHE A 333 -26.07 9.96 19.88
C PHE A 333 -27.56 10.20 20.18
N VAL A 334 -28.18 9.34 21.00
CA VAL A 334 -29.56 9.51 21.45
C VAL A 334 -29.67 10.74 22.36
N GLY A 335 -30.06 11.89 21.78
CA GLY A 335 -30.14 13.18 22.48
C GLY A 335 -28.98 14.15 22.19
N GLY A 336 -28.12 13.84 21.21
CA GLY A 336 -27.06 14.73 20.71
C GLY A 336 -25.67 14.51 21.32
N ALA A 337 -25.57 13.72 22.39
CA ALA A 337 -24.30 13.36 23.01
C ALA A 337 -24.34 11.92 23.56
N LEU A 338 -23.18 11.30 23.68
CA LEU A 338 -22.97 9.97 24.25
C LEU A 338 -22.34 10.09 25.64
N THR A 339 -23.04 9.63 26.68
CA THR A 339 -22.49 9.55 28.04
C THR A 339 -21.59 8.33 28.18
N LEU A 340 -20.41 8.55 28.75
CA LEU A 340 -19.38 7.53 28.93
C LEU A 340 -18.86 7.54 30.37
N TYR A 341 -18.43 6.38 30.86
CA TYR A 341 -17.93 6.16 32.21
C TYR A 341 -16.53 5.56 32.16
N GLY A 342 -15.58 6.18 32.84
CA GLY A 342 -14.18 5.73 32.90
C GLY A 342 -13.70 5.50 34.33
N TYR A 343 -12.70 4.63 34.50
CA TYR A 343 -12.13 4.29 35.80
C TYR A 343 -10.61 4.46 35.85
N THR A 344 -9.89 3.84 34.91
CA THR A 344 -8.42 3.84 34.88
C THR A 344 -7.91 4.48 33.60
N GLN A 345 -6.77 5.16 33.64
CA GLN A 345 -6.15 5.81 32.49
C GLN A 345 -7.12 6.74 31.73
N CYS A 346 -8.01 7.41 32.47
CA CYS A 346 -8.92 8.37 31.90
C CYS A 346 -8.13 9.65 31.59
N LEU A 347 -8.16 10.12 30.35
CA LEU A 347 -7.42 11.33 29.97
C LEU A 347 -7.96 12.56 30.73
N ASP A 348 -7.04 13.40 31.20
CA ASP A 348 -7.37 14.67 31.84
C ASP A 348 -7.70 15.75 30.79
N SER A 349 -8.22 16.86 31.26
CA SER A 349 -8.57 18.06 30.48
C SER A 349 -7.52 19.16 30.64
N GLY A 350 -7.25 19.90 29.57
CA GLY A 350 -6.36 21.06 29.62
C GLY A 350 -4.90 20.71 29.91
N VAL A 351 -4.47 19.52 29.48
CA VAL A 351 -3.10 19.02 29.66
C VAL A 351 -2.11 19.95 28.96
N THR A 352 -1.11 20.44 29.69
CA THR A 352 -0.02 21.26 29.14
C THR A 352 1.02 20.41 28.42
N ALA A 353 1.82 21.02 27.53
CA ALA A 353 2.94 20.31 26.90
C ALA A 353 3.92 19.73 27.94
N VAL A 354 4.15 20.44 29.05
CA VAL A 354 5.05 19.98 30.13
C VAL A 354 4.51 18.73 30.81
N GLU A 355 3.21 18.67 31.09
CA GLU A 355 2.55 17.50 31.67
C GLU A 355 2.60 16.31 30.70
N ALA A 356 2.30 16.54 29.42
CA ALA A 356 2.40 15.51 28.39
C ALA A 356 3.83 14.98 28.20
N GLU A 357 4.84 15.85 28.21
CA GLU A 357 6.26 15.46 28.13
C GLU A 357 6.72 14.65 29.36
N ALA A 358 6.12 14.91 30.53
CA ALA A 358 6.37 14.17 31.76
C ALA A 358 5.57 12.85 31.89
N GLY A 359 4.58 12.64 31.03
CA GLY A 359 3.69 11.48 31.07
C GLY A 359 2.48 11.63 32.00
N ASP A 360 2.15 12.85 32.43
CA ASP A 360 1.10 13.18 33.40
C ASP A 360 -0.18 13.66 32.68
N VAL A 361 -0.79 12.76 31.91
CA VAL A 361 -1.94 13.08 31.04
C VAL A 361 -3.27 12.47 31.49
N PHE A 362 -3.25 11.75 32.62
CA PHE A 362 -4.38 10.96 33.09
C PHE A 362 -4.89 11.48 34.43
N LEU A 363 -6.21 11.44 34.59
CA LEU A 363 -6.85 11.50 35.88
C LEU A 363 -6.35 10.36 36.78
N ALA A 364 -6.37 10.59 38.09
CA ALA A 364 -6.03 9.55 39.05
C ALA A 364 -6.98 8.34 38.90
N ASP A 365 -6.44 7.13 38.83
CA ASP A 365 -7.25 5.92 38.68
C ASP A 365 -8.28 5.77 39.82
N SER A 366 -9.55 5.53 39.44
CA SER A 366 -10.63 5.15 40.34
C SER A 366 -10.81 3.64 40.34
N PHE A 367 -10.53 2.98 41.49
CA PHE A 367 -10.71 1.53 41.66
C PHE A 367 -12.05 1.14 42.30
N ASP A 368 -12.93 2.11 42.59
CA ASP A 368 -14.28 1.86 43.10
C ASP A 368 -15.28 1.89 41.94
N ILE A 369 -15.90 0.75 41.64
CA ILE A 369 -16.92 0.62 40.58
C ILE A 369 -18.10 1.59 40.77
N GLN A 370 -18.34 2.09 41.99
CA GLN A 370 -19.39 3.08 42.28
C GLN A 370 -18.98 4.53 42.01
N GLN A 371 -17.71 4.80 41.69
CA GLN A 371 -17.19 6.15 41.43
C GLN A 371 -16.49 6.25 40.06
N PRO A 372 -17.21 6.06 38.94
CA PRO A 372 -16.67 6.35 37.63
C PRO A 372 -16.46 7.86 37.44
N TYR A 373 -15.47 8.23 36.63
CA TYR A 373 -15.45 9.52 35.96
C TYR A 373 -16.52 9.54 34.87
N ILE A 374 -17.23 10.66 34.75
CA ILE A 374 -18.33 10.83 33.79
C ILE A 374 -17.82 11.71 32.65
N PHE A 375 -17.99 11.22 31.42
CA PHE A 375 -17.66 11.93 30.20
C PHE A 375 -18.88 12.07 29.31
N SER A 376 -18.86 13.08 28.45
CA SER A 376 -19.86 13.33 27.43
C SER A 376 -19.15 13.56 26.10
N PHE A 377 -19.34 12.66 25.14
CA PHE A 377 -18.88 12.85 23.77
C PHE A 377 -19.99 13.57 23.00
N ASP A 378 -19.75 14.79 22.55
CA ASP A 378 -20.76 15.62 21.88
C ASP A 378 -20.79 15.29 20.38
N GLY A 379 -21.97 14.96 19.85
CA GLY A 379 -22.12 14.57 18.44
C GLY A 379 -22.13 15.75 17.45
N SER A 380 -22.20 17.00 17.94
CA SER A 380 -22.21 18.19 17.09
C SER A 380 -20.82 18.71 16.76
N ASP A 381 -19.90 18.64 17.72
CA ASP A 381 -18.50 19.04 17.57
C ASP A 381 -17.50 17.87 17.66
N MET A 382 -17.99 16.64 17.87
CA MET A 382 -17.20 15.41 17.93
C MET A 382 -16.07 15.46 18.98
N THR A 383 -16.30 16.16 20.09
CA THR A 383 -15.33 16.35 21.17
C THR A 383 -15.75 15.64 22.45
N LEU A 384 -14.77 15.05 23.15
CA LEU A 384 -14.98 14.46 24.47
C LEU A 384 -14.83 15.52 25.57
N TYR A 385 -15.84 15.62 26.44
CA TYR A 385 -15.83 16.47 27.62
C TYR A 385 -15.86 15.65 28.90
N TRP A 386 -15.05 16.03 29.88
CA TRP A 386 -15.09 15.53 31.24
C TRP A 386 -16.07 16.36 32.08
N ASP A 387 -17.07 15.69 32.66
CA ASP A 387 -17.97 16.28 33.65
C ASP A 387 -17.32 16.24 35.03
N SER A 388 -16.50 17.25 35.32
CA SER A 388 -15.70 17.33 36.54
C SER A 388 -16.54 17.36 37.84
N THR A 389 -17.83 17.70 37.76
CA THR A 389 -18.77 17.73 38.88
C THR A 389 -19.74 16.55 38.91
N GLY A 390 -19.84 15.79 37.82
CA GLY A 390 -20.75 14.64 37.67
C GLY A 390 -22.24 14.98 37.61
N ASP A 391 -22.58 16.26 37.40
CA ASP A 391 -23.95 16.79 37.33
C ASP A 391 -24.23 17.59 36.04
N GLY A 392 -23.29 17.56 35.10
CA GLY A 392 -23.34 18.26 33.82
C GLY A 392 -23.10 19.76 33.89
N SER A 393 -22.72 20.32 35.06
CA SER A 393 -22.56 21.77 35.22
C SER A 393 -21.18 22.29 34.79
N THR A 394 -20.14 21.44 34.78
CA THR A 394 -18.77 21.83 34.42
C THR A 394 -18.14 20.81 33.47
N MET A 395 -18.29 21.07 32.16
CA MET A 395 -17.73 20.27 31.08
C MET A 395 -16.36 20.83 30.66
N LEU A 396 -15.30 20.01 30.76
CA LEU A 396 -13.93 20.37 30.39
C LEU A 396 -13.47 19.53 29.21
N GLN A 397 -12.94 20.15 28.16
CA GLN A 397 -12.45 19.42 26.98
C GLN A 397 -11.29 18.49 27.36
N VAL A 398 -11.42 17.20 27.04
CA VAL A 398 -10.40 16.19 27.31
C VAL A 398 -9.24 16.33 26.32
N GLY A 399 -8.01 16.21 26.82
CA GLY A 399 -6.78 16.29 26.04
C GLY A 399 -5.97 17.55 26.31
N LEU A 400 -5.13 17.91 25.34
CA LEU A 400 -4.23 19.06 25.42
C LEU A 400 -5.00 20.39 25.56
N ALA A 401 -4.44 21.32 26.33
CA ALA A 401 -4.90 22.70 26.32
C ALA A 401 -4.66 23.35 24.94
N ASP A 402 -5.47 24.35 24.62
CA ASP A 402 -5.43 25.04 23.33
C ASP A 402 -4.03 25.60 23.03
N GLY A 403 -3.47 25.21 21.88
CA GLY A 403 -2.14 25.62 21.41
C GLY A 403 -0.94 24.87 22.00
N GLU A 404 -1.14 23.90 22.89
CA GLU A 404 -0.04 23.09 23.45
C GLU A 404 0.43 22.02 22.46
N VAL A 405 1.75 21.89 22.29
CA VAL A 405 2.36 20.88 21.41
C VAL A 405 3.56 20.25 22.14
N PRO A 406 3.42 19.01 22.65
CA PRO A 406 4.56 18.30 23.27
C PRO A 406 5.64 18.01 22.22
N THR A 407 6.89 18.26 22.58
CA THR A 407 8.05 18.10 21.68
C THR A 407 8.99 16.95 22.10
N SER A 408 8.71 16.34 23.25
CA SER A 408 9.48 15.22 23.78
C SER A 408 8.61 14.30 24.66
N GLY A 409 9.20 13.21 25.17
CA GLY A 409 8.51 12.30 26.07
C GLY A 409 7.55 11.34 25.36
N PRO A 410 6.69 10.66 26.13
CA PRO A 410 5.93 9.51 25.65
C PRO A 410 4.74 9.86 24.73
N PHE A 411 4.22 11.09 24.80
CA PHE A 411 2.96 11.48 24.16
C PHE A 411 3.13 12.43 22.95
N THR A 412 4.30 12.45 22.31
CA THR A 412 4.52 13.20 21.06
C THR A 412 3.74 12.63 19.88
N TRP A 413 3.37 11.35 19.93
CA TRP A 413 2.60 10.64 18.89
C TRP A 413 1.09 10.63 19.14
N GLY A 414 0.62 11.27 20.21
CA GLY A 414 -0.77 11.26 20.67
C GLY A 414 -0.93 10.58 22.02
N MET A 415 -2.15 10.67 22.57
CA MET A 415 -2.56 10.06 23.83
C MET A 415 -3.91 9.36 23.65
N GLN A 416 -4.08 8.23 24.32
CA GLN A 416 -5.28 7.41 24.26
C GLN A 416 -5.79 7.14 25.68
N SER A 417 -7.11 7.21 25.88
CA SER A 417 -7.73 6.85 27.15
C SER A 417 -7.75 5.34 27.37
N GLY A 418 -7.95 4.95 28.62
CA GLY A 418 -8.44 3.62 28.95
C GLY A 418 -9.88 3.38 28.48
N ALA A 419 -10.44 2.22 28.83
CA ALA A 419 -11.80 1.85 28.47
C ALA A 419 -12.86 2.82 29.03
N LEU A 420 -13.73 3.28 28.15
CA LEU A 420 -14.89 4.13 28.40
C LEU A 420 -16.17 3.33 28.12
N LEU A 421 -17.10 3.30 29.07
CA LEU A 421 -18.27 2.43 29.05
C LEU A 421 -19.56 3.22 28.97
N THR A 422 -20.59 2.68 28.32
CA THR A 422 -21.95 3.27 28.31
C THR A 422 -22.83 2.77 29.45
N ASP A 423 -22.45 1.66 30.08
CA ASP A 423 -23.12 1.05 31.23
C ASP A 423 -22.07 0.46 32.19
N THR A 424 -22.23 0.73 33.48
CA THR A 424 -21.33 0.27 34.55
C THR A 424 -22.01 -0.71 35.51
N THR A 425 -23.29 -1.02 35.31
CA THR A 425 -24.11 -1.78 36.27
C THR A 425 -23.72 -3.25 36.41
N SER A 426 -23.01 -3.82 35.43
CA SER A 426 -22.61 -5.22 35.36
C SER A 426 -21.19 -5.52 35.86
N LEU A 427 -20.39 -4.49 36.18
CA LEU A 427 -18.98 -4.66 36.52
C LEU A 427 -18.80 -5.26 37.92
N ALA A 428 -18.02 -6.34 38.04
CA ALA A 428 -17.54 -6.84 39.32
C ALA A 428 -16.24 -6.16 39.77
N ASN A 429 -15.44 -5.66 38.82
CA ASN A 429 -14.26 -4.83 39.07
C ASN A 429 -13.95 -3.92 37.86
N VAL A 430 -13.14 -2.89 38.05
CA VAL A 430 -12.88 -1.86 37.02
C VAL A 430 -12.16 -2.39 35.78
N TRP A 431 -11.37 -3.46 35.89
CA TRP A 431 -10.63 -4.02 34.76
C TRP A 431 -11.52 -4.78 33.78
N GLU A 432 -12.74 -5.15 34.19
CA GLU A 432 -13.73 -5.74 33.29
C GLU A 432 -14.22 -4.75 32.22
N GLY A 433 -13.91 -3.45 32.34
CA GLY A 433 -14.20 -2.47 31.30
C GLY A 433 -13.57 -2.81 29.95
N TRP A 434 -12.33 -3.32 29.95
CA TRP A 434 -11.63 -3.82 28.75
C TRP A 434 -12.20 -5.13 28.22
N ASN A 435 -13.10 -5.75 28.98
CA ASN A 435 -13.69 -7.05 28.68
C ASN A 435 -15.22 -6.97 28.51
N GLN A 436 -15.76 -5.81 28.14
CA GLN A 436 -17.16 -5.68 27.75
C GLN A 436 -17.37 -6.06 26.28
N ASP A 437 -18.63 -6.34 25.90
CA ASP A 437 -19.00 -6.63 24.51
C ASP A 437 -18.75 -5.43 23.60
N VAL A 438 -19.01 -4.23 24.13
CA VAL A 438 -18.67 -2.95 23.50
C VAL A 438 -18.05 -2.05 24.56
N PHE A 439 -16.92 -1.43 24.22
CA PHE A 439 -16.35 -0.31 24.96
C PHE A 439 -15.77 0.72 23.99
N TYR A 440 -15.41 1.88 24.52
CA TYR A 440 -14.85 2.96 23.73
C TYR A 440 -13.48 3.37 24.26
N THR A 441 -12.64 3.91 23.40
CA THR A 441 -11.43 4.66 23.78
C THR A 441 -11.42 5.99 23.07
N TYR A 442 -10.87 7.01 23.68
CA TYR A 442 -10.69 8.32 23.05
C TYR A 442 -9.22 8.55 22.75
N GLU A 443 -8.92 8.92 21.50
CA GLU A 443 -7.58 9.30 21.06
C GLU A 443 -7.57 10.81 20.79
N THR A 444 -6.52 11.51 21.24
CA THR A 444 -6.32 12.95 21.01
C THR A 444 -4.82 13.26 20.95
N GLY A 445 -4.44 14.42 20.43
CA GLY A 445 -3.03 14.79 20.35
C GLY A 445 -2.73 15.94 19.40
N PRO A 446 -1.45 16.32 19.30
CA PRO A 446 -1.03 17.43 18.44
C PRO A 446 -1.03 17.06 16.96
N ASN A 447 -1.09 15.77 16.60
CA ASN A 447 -0.92 15.33 15.22
C ASN A 447 -2.27 15.15 14.51
N PRO A 448 -2.33 15.37 13.18
CA PRO A 448 -3.56 15.20 12.41
C PRO A 448 -4.20 13.80 12.53
N TRP A 449 -3.39 12.73 12.64
CA TRP A 449 -3.90 11.37 12.80
C TRP A 449 -4.54 11.11 14.17
N ASN A 450 -4.26 11.94 15.18
CA ASN A 450 -4.90 11.86 16.49
C ASN A 450 -6.23 12.62 16.57
N GLN A 451 -6.55 13.40 15.55
CA GLN A 451 -7.71 14.29 15.53
C GLN A 451 -8.82 13.68 14.68
N TYR A 452 -10.08 13.95 15.04
CA TYR A 452 -11.20 13.61 14.17
C TYR A 452 -11.23 14.58 13.00
N THR A 453 -11.47 14.07 11.80
CA THR A 453 -11.66 14.88 10.60
C THR A 453 -12.88 14.36 9.85
N ALA A 454 -13.83 15.26 9.58
CA ALA A 454 -15.00 14.99 8.75
C ALA A 454 -15.15 16.07 7.67
N LEU A 455 -16.12 15.85 6.79
CA LEU A 455 -16.51 16.83 5.78
C LEU A 455 -17.94 17.27 5.99
N TRP A 456 -18.16 18.56 5.87
CA TRP A 456 -19.47 19.18 5.80
C TRP A 456 -19.81 19.49 4.34
N ASP A 457 -20.95 19.00 3.85
CA ASP A 457 -21.49 19.40 2.55
C ASP A 457 -22.35 20.66 2.74
N PRO A 458 -21.87 21.84 2.27
CA PRO A 458 -22.62 23.09 2.42
C PRO A 458 -23.90 23.13 1.57
N THR A 459 -24.04 22.25 0.57
CA THR A 459 -25.20 22.15 -0.32
C THR A 459 -26.34 21.39 0.36
N LEU A 460 -26.02 20.29 1.02
CA LEU A 460 -26.99 19.43 1.71
C LEU A 460 -27.19 19.83 3.18
N ALA A 461 -26.27 20.63 3.73
CA ALA A 461 -26.24 21.03 5.13
C ALA A 461 -26.21 19.82 6.08
N GLU A 462 -25.33 18.87 5.77
CA GLU A 462 -25.07 17.66 6.55
C GLU A 462 -23.59 17.27 6.47
N TYR A 463 -23.16 16.41 7.39
CA TYR A 463 -21.86 15.77 7.30
C TYR A 463 -21.87 14.71 6.19
N VAL A 464 -20.76 14.60 5.47
CA VAL A 464 -20.52 13.50 4.55
C VAL A 464 -20.38 12.23 5.38
N ASP A 465 -21.24 11.28 5.09
CA ASP A 465 -21.21 9.95 5.68
C ASP A 465 -20.30 9.03 4.86
N PHE A 466 -19.51 8.22 5.55
CA PHE A 466 -18.67 7.19 4.96
C PHE A 466 -19.11 5.85 5.49
N ASP A 467 -19.37 4.91 4.58
CA ASP A 467 -19.76 3.57 5.01
C ASP A 467 -18.63 2.94 5.83
N ALA A 468 -18.99 2.37 6.98
CA ALA A 468 -18.06 1.57 7.78
C ALA A 468 -17.51 0.40 6.93
N PRO A 469 -16.20 0.16 6.95
CA PRO A 469 -15.61 -0.99 6.29
C PRO A 469 -16.20 -2.30 6.79
N ILE A 470 -16.40 -3.25 5.89
CA ILE A 470 -16.82 -4.61 6.27
C ILE A 470 -15.58 -5.34 6.79
N GLN A 471 -15.55 -5.61 8.09
CA GLN A 471 -14.46 -6.33 8.75
C GLN A 471 -14.87 -7.78 9.07
N PHE A 472 -13.99 -8.73 8.76
CA PHE A 472 -14.23 -10.16 9.04
C PHE A 472 -12.92 -10.94 9.12
N SER A 473 -12.93 -12.05 9.85
CA SER A 473 -11.82 -13.00 9.87
C SER A 473 -11.80 -13.85 8.60
N TYR A 474 -10.61 -14.18 8.13
CA TYR A 474 -10.34 -15.02 6.97
C TYR A 474 -9.20 -15.97 7.28
N THR A 475 -9.47 -17.27 7.23
CA THR A 475 -8.44 -18.31 7.30
C THR A 475 -7.93 -18.62 5.91
N HIS A 476 -6.66 -18.34 5.67
CA HIS A 476 -6.02 -18.56 4.38
C HIS A 476 -5.77 -20.06 4.15
N SER A 477 -5.84 -20.49 2.89
CA SER A 477 -5.46 -21.84 2.49
C SER A 477 -4.70 -21.82 1.18
N THR A 478 -3.86 -22.82 0.97
CA THR A 478 -3.05 -22.99 -0.25
C THR A 478 -3.92 -23.03 -1.51
N VAL A 479 -5.14 -23.57 -1.42
CA VAL A 479 -6.10 -23.63 -2.54
C VAL A 479 -6.66 -22.24 -2.87
N ASN A 480 -6.75 -21.37 -1.87
CA ASN A 480 -7.19 -20.00 -2.04
C ASN A 480 -6.03 -19.07 -2.44
N ASP A 481 -4.77 -19.52 -2.38
CA ASP A 481 -3.63 -18.77 -2.87
C ASP A 481 -3.52 -18.86 -4.40
N ARG A 482 -3.39 -17.71 -5.05
CA ARG A 482 -3.31 -17.59 -6.50
C ARG A 482 -2.05 -18.22 -7.08
N ASN A 483 -0.98 -18.27 -6.30
CA ASN A 483 0.30 -18.86 -6.68
C ASN A 483 0.45 -20.28 -6.12
N GLY A 484 -0.52 -20.78 -5.36
CA GLY A 484 -0.45 -22.08 -4.69
C GLY A 484 0.62 -22.13 -3.59
N ASP A 485 0.98 -21.00 -3.00
CA ASP A 485 1.95 -20.93 -1.91
C ASP A 485 1.30 -21.41 -0.60
N SER A 486 1.94 -22.38 0.07
CA SER A 486 1.47 -22.95 1.34
C SER A 486 1.98 -22.21 2.58
N THR A 487 2.77 -21.14 2.42
CA THR A 487 3.44 -20.44 3.54
C THR A 487 2.45 -19.95 4.61
N TYR A 488 1.25 -19.52 4.20
CA TYR A 488 0.20 -19.00 5.08
C TYR A 488 -1.00 -19.94 5.23
N ASP A 489 -0.86 -21.21 4.83
CA ASP A 489 -1.93 -22.21 4.94
C ASP A 489 -2.38 -22.37 6.41
N GLY A 490 -3.69 -22.24 6.66
CA GLY A 490 -4.30 -22.33 7.99
C GLY A 490 -4.21 -21.06 8.83
N GLN A 491 -3.51 -20.00 8.40
CA GLN A 491 -3.39 -18.77 9.20
C GLN A 491 -4.62 -17.86 9.05
N THR A 492 -5.06 -17.26 10.15
CA THR A 492 -6.23 -16.37 10.20
C THR A 492 -5.84 -14.89 10.20
N PHE A 493 -6.50 -14.10 9.36
CA PHE A 493 -6.31 -12.66 9.17
C PHE A 493 -7.63 -11.90 9.31
N LEU A 494 -7.60 -10.69 9.86
CA LEU A 494 -8.69 -9.73 9.83
C LEU A 494 -8.59 -8.97 8.51
N LEU A 495 -9.53 -9.21 7.62
CA LEU A 495 -9.67 -8.46 6.39
C LEU A 495 -10.69 -7.35 6.59
N SER A 496 -10.45 -6.22 5.93
CA SER A 496 -11.33 -5.06 5.97
C SER A 496 -11.54 -4.55 4.55
N TYR A 497 -12.79 -4.47 4.12
CA TYR A 497 -13.17 -4.03 2.78
C TYR A 497 -13.83 -2.65 2.87
N GLY A 498 -13.20 -1.65 2.26
CA GLY A 498 -13.68 -0.26 2.19
C GLY A 498 -14.50 0.07 0.93
N GLY A 499 -14.43 -0.79 -0.09
CA GLY A 499 -15.17 -0.60 -1.34
C GLY A 499 -14.39 -1.05 -2.56
N PRO A 500 -14.85 -0.70 -3.77
CA PRO A 500 -14.28 -1.23 -5.00
C PRO A 500 -12.76 -1.02 -5.14
N GLY A 501 -12.02 -2.13 -5.10
CA GLY A 501 -10.57 -2.16 -5.21
C GLY A 501 -9.84 -1.92 -3.90
N ASP A 502 -10.52 -1.95 -2.77
CA ASP A 502 -10.02 -1.52 -1.47
C ASP A 502 -10.26 -2.60 -0.39
N LEU A 503 -9.39 -3.62 -0.43
CA LEU A 503 -9.37 -4.73 0.53
C LEU A 503 -8.02 -4.71 1.27
N TRP A 504 -8.07 -4.52 2.58
CA TRP A 504 -6.91 -4.43 3.46
C TRP A 504 -6.78 -5.68 4.35
N GLY A 505 -5.65 -5.77 5.05
CA GLY A 505 -5.36 -6.85 6.02
C GLY A 505 -4.49 -7.97 5.46
N ILE A 506 -4.21 -7.97 4.15
CA ILE A 506 -3.19 -8.86 3.57
C ILE A 506 -1.80 -8.27 3.90
N PRO A 507 -0.92 -9.01 4.58
CA PRO A 507 0.39 -8.49 4.96
C PRO A 507 1.26 -8.27 3.72
N SER A 508 2.20 -7.33 3.85
CA SER A 508 3.17 -7.00 2.79
C SER A 508 4.60 -7.25 3.26
N ALA A 509 5.46 -7.61 2.31
CA ALA A 509 6.88 -7.75 2.54
C ALA A 509 7.66 -6.79 1.65
N GLY A 510 8.69 -6.19 2.25
CA GLY A 510 9.67 -5.40 1.56
C GLY A 510 10.64 -6.28 0.76
N ILE A 511 10.88 -5.92 -0.49
CA ILE A 511 11.89 -6.49 -1.37
C ILE A 511 12.95 -5.41 -1.62
N ASP A 512 14.19 -5.73 -1.28
CA ASP A 512 15.38 -4.95 -1.63
C ASP A 512 15.82 -5.38 -3.05
N LEU A 513 15.59 -4.50 -4.02
CA LEU A 513 15.90 -4.75 -5.42
C LEU A 513 17.33 -4.30 -5.77
N SER A 514 17.89 -3.38 -4.98
CA SER A 514 19.19 -2.75 -5.19
C SER A 514 20.33 -3.39 -4.38
N GLY A 515 20.00 -4.22 -3.39
CA GLY A 515 20.94 -4.89 -2.49
C GLY A 515 21.56 -3.97 -1.44
N ASP A 516 20.96 -2.81 -1.17
CA ASP A 516 21.49 -1.80 -0.24
C ASP A 516 21.09 -2.06 1.23
N GLY A 517 20.30 -3.10 1.47
CA GLY A 517 19.76 -3.48 2.77
C GLY A 517 18.44 -2.80 3.13
N ASN A 518 17.89 -1.95 2.25
CA ASN A 518 16.61 -1.28 2.44
C ASN A 518 15.58 -1.81 1.43
N PRO A 519 14.32 -2.04 1.86
CA PRO A 519 13.26 -2.37 0.91
C PRO A 519 12.98 -1.24 -0.08
N ASP A 520 13.18 -1.51 -1.37
CA ASP A 520 12.83 -0.60 -2.47
C ASP A 520 11.35 -0.72 -2.86
N ARG A 521 10.75 -1.88 -2.54
CA ARG A 521 9.42 -2.24 -3.01
C ARG A 521 8.67 -3.07 -1.98
N TRP A 522 7.37 -2.84 -1.84
CA TRP A 522 6.51 -3.66 -0.98
C TRP A 522 5.54 -4.46 -1.84
N VAL A 523 5.47 -5.77 -1.62
CA VAL A 523 4.53 -6.67 -2.32
C VAL A 523 3.63 -7.39 -1.31
N PRO A 524 2.39 -7.77 -1.68
CA PRO A 524 1.56 -8.60 -0.83
C PRO A 524 2.22 -9.98 -0.64
N GLN A 525 2.23 -10.48 0.59
CA GLN A 525 2.87 -11.76 0.93
C GLN A 525 2.09 -12.99 0.43
N PHE A 526 0.78 -12.85 0.20
CA PHE A 526 -0.05 -13.84 -0.49
C PHE A 526 -1.06 -13.13 -1.38
N SER A 527 -1.66 -13.84 -2.33
CA SER A 527 -2.68 -13.29 -3.21
C SER A 527 -3.87 -14.22 -3.31
N LEU A 528 -5.09 -13.71 -3.14
CA LEU A 528 -6.30 -14.51 -3.21
C LEU A 528 -6.61 -14.88 -4.67
N ALA A 529 -6.93 -16.14 -4.89
CA ALA A 529 -7.50 -16.63 -6.13
C ALA A 529 -8.89 -16.01 -6.36
N ASP A 530 -9.27 -15.85 -7.62
CA ASP A 530 -10.62 -15.36 -7.95
C ASP A 530 -11.68 -16.38 -7.54
N GLY A 531 -12.77 -15.92 -6.94
CA GLY A 531 -13.88 -16.76 -6.48
C GLY A 531 -13.71 -17.35 -5.08
N VAL A 532 -12.65 -16.99 -4.34
CA VAL A 532 -12.55 -17.31 -2.90
C VAL A 532 -13.73 -16.68 -2.16
N MET A 533 -14.37 -17.48 -1.30
CA MET A 533 -15.49 -17.04 -0.47
C MET A 533 -14.97 -16.36 0.80
N LEU A 534 -15.54 -15.21 1.11
CA LEU A 534 -15.17 -14.29 2.19
C LEU A 534 -16.44 -13.77 2.88
N GLY A 535 -16.25 -13.11 4.02
CA GLY A 535 -17.30 -12.43 4.77
C GLY A 535 -17.39 -12.91 6.22
N PRO A 536 -18.29 -12.32 7.03
CA PRO A 536 -18.41 -12.62 8.45
C PRO A 536 -18.66 -14.10 8.79
N THR A 537 -19.34 -14.85 7.93
CA THR A 537 -19.54 -16.30 8.04
C THR A 537 -18.74 -17.09 6.99
N GLY A 538 -17.92 -16.40 6.20
CA GLY A 538 -17.02 -16.95 5.20
C GLY A 538 -17.67 -17.34 3.86
N VAL A 539 -18.94 -16.98 3.62
CA VAL A 539 -19.70 -17.41 2.43
C VAL A 539 -20.56 -16.31 1.79
N GLU A 540 -20.47 -15.08 2.28
CA GLU A 540 -21.29 -13.96 1.84
C GLU A 540 -20.80 -13.36 0.52
N TYR A 541 -19.48 -13.36 0.31
CA TYR A 541 -18.85 -12.64 -0.78
C TYR A 541 -17.85 -13.48 -1.55
N ALA A 542 -17.87 -13.39 -2.87
CA ALA A 542 -16.81 -13.88 -3.75
C ALA A 542 -15.82 -12.75 -4.05
N VAL A 543 -14.53 -13.01 -3.89
CA VAL A 543 -13.47 -12.03 -4.19
C VAL A 543 -12.99 -12.13 -5.64
N ARG A 544 -12.55 -11.02 -6.23
CA ARG A 544 -11.89 -10.98 -7.54
C ARG A 544 -10.79 -9.93 -7.59
N GLY A 545 -9.61 -10.31 -8.05
CA GLY A 545 -8.51 -9.39 -8.35
C GLY A 545 -8.83 -8.52 -9.55
N ILE A 546 -8.62 -7.20 -9.44
CA ILE A 546 -8.88 -6.23 -10.53
C ILE A 546 -7.63 -5.47 -10.98
N ASP A 547 -6.56 -5.53 -10.19
CA ASP A 547 -5.26 -4.97 -10.52
C ASP A 547 -4.19 -5.95 -10.05
N MET A 548 -3.33 -6.37 -10.97
CA MET A 548 -2.38 -7.45 -10.75
C MET A 548 -1.09 -7.19 -11.49
N GLU A 549 0.00 -7.54 -10.82
CA GLU A 549 1.29 -7.67 -11.44
C GLU A 549 1.62 -9.14 -11.64
N MET A 550 2.24 -9.44 -12.79
CA MET A 550 2.72 -10.77 -13.12
C MET A 550 4.20 -10.69 -13.48
N THR A 551 5.01 -11.55 -12.85
CA THR A 551 6.41 -11.78 -13.20
C THR A 551 6.58 -13.21 -13.66
N LEU A 552 7.51 -13.47 -14.59
CA LEU A 552 7.74 -14.84 -15.05
C LEU A 552 8.25 -15.71 -13.90
N LEU A 553 7.68 -16.91 -13.75
CA LEU A 553 8.05 -17.82 -12.66
C LEU A 553 9.46 -18.40 -12.90
N GLU A 554 10.31 -18.38 -11.88
CA GLU A 554 11.63 -19.01 -11.94
C GLU A 554 11.53 -20.54 -11.88
N ASP A 555 12.24 -21.24 -12.77
CA ASP A 555 12.44 -22.68 -12.73
C ASP A 555 13.93 -22.98 -13.02
N PRO A 556 14.78 -23.08 -11.98
CA PRO A 556 16.21 -23.32 -12.15
C PRO A 556 16.57 -24.59 -12.95
N THR A 557 15.61 -25.51 -13.14
CA THR A 557 15.80 -26.77 -13.84
C THR A 557 15.18 -26.80 -15.25
N GLY A 558 14.42 -25.77 -15.63
CA GLY A 558 13.69 -25.73 -16.91
C GLY A 558 14.58 -25.56 -18.14
N CYS A 559 15.72 -24.86 -18.00
CA CYS A 559 16.57 -24.42 -19.12
C CYS A 559 17.68 -25.41 -19.51
N VAL A 560 17.54 -26.71 -19.25
CA VAL A 560 18.61 -27.73 -19.46
C VAL A 560 19.11 -27.84 -20.92
N GLY A 561 18.41 -27.26 -21.89
CA GLY A 561 18.81 -27.19 -23.31
C GLY A 561 19.15 -25.79 -23.84
N LEU A 562 19.13 -24.76 -22.99
CA LEU A 562 19.40 -23.38 -23.39
C LEU A 562 20.80 -22.96 -22.94
N ASP A 563 21.47 -22.16 -23.77
CA ASP A 563 22.73 -21.51 -23.43
C ASP A 563 22.77 -20.08 -24.00
N LEU A 564 23.62 -19.24 -23.43
CA LEU A 564 23.75 -17.83 -23.82
C LEU A 564 24.89 -17.57 -24.81
N LEU A 565 25.55 -18.60 -25.35
CA LEU A 565 26.69 -18.43 -26.26
C LEU A 565 26.23 -17.84 -27.60
N GLY A 566 25.09 -18.32 -28.12
CA GLY A 566 24.48 -17.76 -29.32
C GLY A 566 24.10 -16.30 -29.15
N ALA A 567 23.44 -15.97 -28.04
CA ALA A 567 23.08 -14.60 -27.68
C ALA A 567 24.32 -13.69 -27.58
N ALA A 568 25.38 -14.14 -26.92
CA ALA A 568 26.63 -13.38 -26.80
C ALA A 568 27.33 -13.12 -28.14
N ALA A 569 27.11 -13.98 -29.14
CA ALA A 569 27.67 -13.84 -30.49
C ALA A 569 26.88 -12.87 -31.39
N LEU A 570 25.69 -12.41 -30.97
CA LEU A 570 24.92 -11.44 -31.73
C LEU A 570 25.69 -10.12 -31.85
N VAL A 571 25.76 -9.62 -33.08
CA VAL A 571 26.31 -8.29 -33.38
C VAL A 571 25.24 -7.26 -33.05
N LEU A 572 25.59 -6.30 -32.21
CA LEU A 572 24.73 -5.17 -31.88
C LEU A 572 24.91 -4.06 -32.92
N PRO A 573 23.84 -3.33 -33.28
CA PRO A 573 23.94 -2.17 -34.16
C PRO A 573 24.76 -1.05 -33.48
N ASP A 574 25.42 -0.24 -34.30
CA ASP A 574 26.26 0.89 -33.87
C ASP A 574 25.72 2.26 -34.32
N GLY A 575 24.50 2.27 -34.87
CA GLY A 575 23.84 3.46 -35.41
C GLY A 575 24.33 3.88 -36.79
N SER A 576 25.27 3.15 -37.43
CA SER A 576 25.79 3.50 -38.76
C SER A 576 24.76 3.47 -39.88
N THR A 577 23.62 2.82 -39.66
CA THR A 577 22.49 2.77 -40.61
C THR A 577 21.52 3.95 -40.46
N TYR A 578 21.66 4.75 -39.40
CA TYR A 578 20.75 5.86 -39.15
C TYR A 578 20.73 6.87 -40.29
N THR A 579 19.52 7.22 -40.70
CA THR A 579 19.24 8.32 -41.61
C THR A 579 18.25 9.27 -40.93
N ALA A 580 18.62 10.55 -40.84
CA ALA A 580 17.77 11.55 -40.21
C ALA A 580 16.36 11.58 -40.84
N PRO A 581 15.28 11.46 -40.04
CA PRO A 581 13.92 11.40 -40.56
C PRO A 581 13.53 12.76 -41.15
N ASN A 582 13.48 12.84 -42.48
CA ASN A 582 13.18 14.08 -43.19
C ASN A 582 11.69 14.14 -43.57
N ILE A 583 10.84 14.31 -42.56
CA ILE A 583 9.38 14.29 -42.71
C ILE A 583 8.77 15.67 -43.05
N GLY A 584 9.61 16.67 -43.33
CA GLY A 584 9.19 18.03 -43.64
C GLY A 584 8.85 18.85 -42.38
N ALA A 585 8.21 20.01 -42.58
CA ALA A 585 7.78 20.86 -41.49
C ALA A 585 6.60 20.21 -40.73
N MET A 586 6.59 20.38 -39.41
CA MET A 586 5.43 20.01 -38.59
C MET A 586 4.18 20.71 -39.15
N PRO A 587 3.07 19.98 -39.39
CA PRO A 587 1.84 20.59 -39.88
C PRO A 587 1.25 21.55 -38.83
N ASP A 588 0.79 22.72 -39.27
CA ASP A 588 0.03 23.64 -38.43
C ASP A 588 -1.33 23.00 -38.11
N LEU A 589 -1.59 22.76 -36.81
CA LEU A 589 -2.85 22.22 -36.32
C LEU A 589 -3.80 23.37 -35.96
N ASP A 590 -4.51 23.88 -36.96
CA ASP A 590 -5.44 25.01 -36.80
C ASP A 590 -6.86 24.59 -36.37
N GLU A 591 -7.14 23.29 -36.35
CA GLU A 591 -8.44 22.70 -36.03
C GLU A 591 -8.32 21.67 -34.89
N ALA A 592 -9.41 21.49 -34.13
CA ALA A 592 -9.47 20.48 -33.08
C ALA A 592 -9.30 19.06 -33.68
N PRO A 593 -8.75 18.09 -32.92
CA PRO A 593 -8.53 16.74 -33.41
C PRO A 593 -9.81 16.12 -33.98
N ALA A 594 -9.74 15.65 -35.23
CA ALA A 594 -10.86 14.99 -35.89
C ALA A 594 -11.19 13.61 -35.29
N VAL A 595 -10.38 13.09 -34.36
CA VAL A 595 -10.64 11.83 -33.65
C VAL A 595 -10.22 12.00 -32.19
N ILE A 596 -11.13 11.70 -31.27
CA ILE A 596 -10.88 11.65 -29.83
C ILE A 596 -11.35 10.27 -29.36
N GLU A 597 -10.47 9.49 -28.72
CA GLU A 597 -10.75 8.14 -28.22
C GLU A 597 -11.33 7.17 -29.26
N GLY A 598 -10.84 7.26 -30.50
CA GLY A 598 -11.31 6.42 -31.61
C GLY A 598 -12.67 6.84 -32.19
N VAL A 599 -13.26 7.94 -31.71
CA VAL A 599 -14.49 8.51 -32.26
C VAL A 599 -14.17 9.69 -33.15
N VAL A 600 -14.56 9.60 -34.43
CA VAL A 600 -14.44 10.71 -35.40
C VAL A 600 -15.32 11.86 -34.94
N GLN A 601 -14.70 12.98 -34.59
CA GLN A 601 -15.35 14.24 -34.31
C GLN A 601 -15.77 14.84 -35.66
N GLY A 602 -17.08 15.05 -35.83
CA GLY A 602 -17.72 15.23 -37.14
C GLY A 602 -17.14 16.35 -38.03
N ASN A 603 -17.30 16.12 -39.34
CA ASN A 603 -17.00 17.06 -40.44
C ASN A 603 -17.61 18.45 -40.27
#